data_AF-A0A2M7SPU9-F1
#
_entry.id   AF-A0A2M7SPU9-F1
#
_cell.length_a   1.000
_cell.length_b   1.000
_cell.length_c   1.000
_cell.angle_alpha   90.00
_cell.angle_beta   90.00
_cell.angle_gamma   90.00
#
_symmetry.space_group_name_H-M   'P 1'
#
loop_
_entity.id
_entity.type
_entity.pdbx_description
1 polymer ?
#
loop_
_entity_poly.entity_id
_entity_poly.type
_entity_poly.pdbx_seq_one_letter_code
_entity_poly.pdbx_strand_id
1 'polypeptide(L)' 'MFLLQKFLGTYQHSLDEKGRLTIPARFRELLTGGAFIT' A
#
# COMPACT_ATOMS: atom_id res chain seq x y z
N MET A 1 17.25 -18.43 1.78
CA MET A 1 17.35 -17.19 0.98
C MET A 1 15.97 -16.53 0.94
N PHE A 2 15.56 -15.83 2.00
CA PHE A 2 14.26 -15.13 2.01
C PHE A 2 14.47 -13.71 1.48
N LEU A 3 13.83 -13.39 0.35
CA LEU A 3 13.76 -12.02 -0.15
C LEU A 3 12.81 -11.23 0.76
N LEU A 4 13.35 -10.25 1.49
CA LEU A 4 12.52 -9.29 2.21
C LEU A 4 11.70 -8.48 1.19
N GLN A 5 10.38 -8.61 1.24
CA GLN A 5 9.48 -7.76 0.47
C GLN A 5 9.55 -6.35 1.02
N LYS A 6 10.14 -5.41 0.25
CA LYS A 6 10.29 -4.01 0.67
C LYS A 6 9.03 -3.22 0.34
N PHE A 7 8.47 -2.52 1.32
CA PHE A 7 7.42 -1.53 1.13
C PHE A 7 8.04 -0.18 0.75
N LEU A 8 8.50 -0.05 -0.50
CA LEU A 8 9.18 1.15 -1.01
C LEU A 8 8.77 1.46 -2.45
N GLY A 9 8.63 2.75 -2.76
CA GLY A 9 8.42 3.27 -4.11
C GLY A 9 7.59 4.55 -4.11
N THR A 10 7.48 5.18 -5.28
CA THR A 10 6.69 6.40 -5.48
C THR A 10 5.57 6.13 -6.46
N TYR A 11 4.36 6.57 -6.10
CA TYR A 11 3.14 6.39 -6.90
C TYR A 11 2.36 7.70 -6.92
N GLN A 12 1.79 8.03 -8.08
CA GLN A 12 0.78 9.07 -8.17
C GLN A 12 -0.59 8.45 -7.91
N HIS A 13 -1.31 9.04 -6.95
CA HIS A 13 -2.65 8.63 -6.59
C HIS A 13 -3.53 9.86 -6.41
N SER A 14 -4.79 9.75 -6.83
CA SER A 14 -5.85 10.66 -6.42
C SER A 14 -6.57 10.06 -5.21
N LEU A 15 -7.21 10.95 -4.44
CA LEU A 15 -8.20 10.54 -3.45
C LEU A 15 -9.57 10.48 -4.12
N ASP A 16 -10.37 9.50 -3.72
CA ASP A 16 -11.79 9.49 -4.09
C ASP A 16 -12.61 10.44 -3.21
N GLU A 17 -13.90 10.55 -3.48
CA GLU A 17 -14.85 11.41 -2.75
C GLU A 17 -14.93 11.10 -1.24
N LYS A 18 -14.52 9.89 -0.83
CA LYS A 18 -14.51 9.46 0.57
C LYS A 18 -13.12 9.62 1.22
N GLY A 19 -12.17 10.25 0.52
CA GLY A 19 -10.80 10.41 0.99
C GLY A 19 -9.99 9.12 1.00
N ARG A 20 -10.40 8.08 0.26
CA ARG A 20 -9.66 6.81 0.20
C ARG A 20 -8.54 6.91 -0.82
N LEU A 21 -7.38 6.33 -0.47
CA LEU A 21 -6.24 6.13 -1.37
C LEU A 21 -6.16 4.66 -1.78
N THR A 22 -6.00 4.39 -3.08
CA THR A 22 -5.84 3.02 -3.58
C THR A 22 -4.39 2.58 -3.49
N ILE A 23 -4.12 1.49 -2.78
CA ILE A 23 -2.78 0.92 -2.67
C ILE A 23 -2.41 0.10 -3.94
N PRO A 24 -1.17 0.24 -4.47
CA PRO A 24 -0.68 -0.57 -5.59
C PRO A 24 -0.80 -2.08 -5.33
N ALA A 25 -1.18 -2.85 -6.35
CA ALA A 25 -1.52 -4.27 -6.22
C ALA A 25 -0.42 -5.13 -5.56
N ARG A 26 0.84 -4.84 -5.86
CA ARG A 26 2.01 -5.56 -5.32
C ARG A 26 2.17 -5.49 -3.80
N PHE A 27 1.52 -4.54 -3.14
CA PHE A 27 1.59 -4.38 -1.70
C PHE A 27 0.36 -4.92 -0.96
N ARG A 28 -0.68 -5.36 -1.68
CA ARG A 28 -1.93 -5.82 -1.06
C ARG A 28 -1.72 -7.03 -0.15
N GLU A 29 -0.87 -7.97 -0.55
CA GLU A 29 -0.55 -9.14 0.28
C GLU A 29 0.15 -8.75 1.59
N LEU A 30 1.02 -7.73 1.55
CA LEU A 30 1.73 -7.23 2.74
C LEU A 30 0.81 -6.53 3.75
N LEU A 31 -0.39 -6.12 3.32
CA LEU A 31 -1.36 -5.38 4.13
C LEU A 31 -2.62 -6.22 4.46
N THR A 32 -2.57 -7.54 4.30
CA THR A 32 -3.68 -8.45 4.60
C THR A 32 -4.16 -8.36 6.07
N GLY A 33 -3.26 -8.05 7.00
CA GLY A 33 -3.58 -7.82 8.41
C GLY A 33 -4.09 -6.42 8.74
N GLY A 34 -4.23 -5.54 7.74
CA GLY A 34 -4.54 -4.12 7.94
C GLY A 34 -3.31 -3.27 8.28
N ALA A 35 -3.50 -1.96 8.33
CA ALA A 35 -2.47 -0.99 8.68
C ALA A 35 -3.09 0.30 9.24
N PHE A 36 -2.28 1.08 9.94
CA PHE A 36 -2.64 2.41 10.43
C PHE A 36 -1.78 3.46 9.71
N ILE A 37 -2.39 4.61 9.42
CA ILE A 37 -1.73 5.79 8.88
C ILE A 37 -1.88 6.88 9.95
N THR A 38 -0.80 7.58 10.30
CA THR A 38 -0.78 8.66 11.31
C THR A 38 -0.23 9.94 10.70
#